data_AF-A0A813F954-F1
#
_entry.id   AF-A0A813F954-F1
#
_cell.length_a   1.000
_cell.length_b   1.000
_cell.length_c   1.000
_cell.angle_alpha   90.00
_cell.angle_beta   90.00
_cell.angle_gamma   90.00
#
_symmetry.space_group_name_H-M   'P 1'
#
loop_
_entity.id
_entity.type
_entity.pdbx_description
1 polymer ?
#
loop_
_entity_poly.entity_id
_entity_poly.type
_entity_poly.pdbx_seq_one_letter_code
_entity_poly.pdbx_strand_id
1 'polypeptide(L)'
;MVNLKHAMCLCGKCSSFGIPGGKAVCCAQCKGPDMVDLRLAMCRCGKQSSFGVPGGKAVCCAQCKGPDTVDLRNAKCRCGKQSSFGVPGGKAVCCVKCQGPGMVIRSHATCRCGKIPSFGVQGGKSVCCSSCKDIGMVRVKR
;
A
#
# COMPACT_ATOMS: atom_id res chain seq x y z
N MET A 1 -3.59 24.27 19.76
CA MET A 1 -3.24 24.48 18.33
C MET A 1 -4.01 23.48 17.48
N VAL A 2 -5.08 23.91 16.82
CA VAL A 2 -5.84 23.03 15.92
C VAL A 2 -5.12 23.04 14.58
N ASN A 3 -4.65 21.87 14.14
CA ASN A 3 -3.82 21.69 12.96
C ASN A 3 -4.66 21.96 11.69
N LEU A 4 -4.56 23.17 11.14
CA LEU A 4 -5.30 23.72 10.00
C LEU A 4 -4.85 23.15 8.64
N LYS A 5 -4.75 21.82 8.47
CA LYS A 5 -4.27 21.20 7.22
C LYS A 5 -5.34 20.50 6.37
N HIS A 6 -6.53 20.23 6.90
CA HIS A 6 -7.59 19.59 6.13
C HIS A 6 -8.61 20.63 5.68
N ALA A 7 -8.85 20.69 4.36
CA ALA A 7 -9.98 21.44 3.83
C ALA A 7 -11.28 20.87 4.44
N MET A 8 -12.20 21.76 4.78
CA MET A 8 -13.44 21.40 5.45
C MET A 8 -14.61 21.62 4.50
N CYS A 9 -15.53 20.67 4.50
CA CYS A 9 -16.82 20.79 3.83
C CYS A 9 -17.70 21.79 4.59
N LEU A 10 -18.67 22.40 3.91
CA LEU A 10 -19.64 23.33 4.51
C LEU A 10 -20.41 22.74 5.70
N CYS A 11 -20.57 21.41 5.76
CA CYS A 11 -21.22 20.70 6.87
C CYS A 11 -20.29 20.43 8.07
N GLY A 12 -19.09 21.00 8.10
CA GLY A 12 -18.13 20.84 9.20
C GLY A 12 -17.35 19.52 9.21
N LYS A 13 -17.46 18.69 8.17
CA LYS A 13 -16.66 17.45 8.01
C LYS A 13 -15.43 17.69 7.14
N CYS A 14 -14.36 16.93 7.35
CA CYS A 14 -13.18 16.97 6.47
C CYS A 14 -13.59 16.69 5.01
N SER A 15 -13.15 17.54 4.09
CA SER A 15 -13.39 17.35 2.67
C SER A 15 -12.45 16.27 2.12
N SER A 16 -13.01 15.41 1.28
CA SER A 16 -12.27 14.39 0.55
C SER A 16 -12.76 14.19 -0.88
N PHE A 17 -13.93 14.74 -1.23
CA PHE A 17 -14.56 14.62 -2.52
C PHE A 17 -14.41 15.93 -3.32
N GLY A 18 -14.20 15.79 -4.62
CA GLY A 18 -14.10 16.90 -5.56
C GLY A 18 -14.05 16.42 -7.00
N ILE A 19 -13.86 17.35 -7.93
CA ILE A 19 -13.70 17.05 -9.36
C ILE A 19 -12.32 16.41 -9.59
N PRO A 20 -12.20 15.37 -10.44
CA PRO A 20 -10.91 14.78 -10.79
C PRO A 20 -9.87 15.84 -11.21
N GLY A 21 -8.69 15.82 -10.59
CA GLY A 21 -7.61 16.80 -10.84
C GLY A 21 -7.74 18.13 -10.06
N GLY A 22 -8.87 18.36 -9.38
CA GLY A 22 -9.10 19.52 -8.53
C GLY A 22 -8.75 19.32 -7.06
N LYS A 23 -9.20 20.25 -6.20
CA LYS A 23 -9.10 20.14 -4.74
C LYS A 23 -10.35 19.48 -4.15
N ALA A 24 -10.20 18.83 -3.00
CA ALA A 24 -11.32 18.28 -2.25
C ALA A 24 -12.11 19.42 -1.58
N VAL A 25 -13.40 19.53 -1.91
CA VAL A 25 -14.30 20.61 -1.45
C VAL A 25 -15.45 20.08 -0.61
N CYS A 26 -15.85 18.81 -0.80
CA CYS A 26 -16.99 18.21 -0.10
C CYS A 26 -16.60 16.95 0.69
N CYS A 27 -17.42 16.61 1.70
CA CYS A 27 -17.37 15.30 2.34
C CYS A 27 -18.23 14.27 1.55
N ALA A 28 -18.18 13.00 1.93
CA ALA A 28 -18.92 11.93 1.27
C ALA A 28 -20.45 12.16 1.21
N GLN A 29 -21.01 12.84 2.21
CA GLN A 29 -22.45 13.11 2.31
C GLN A 29 -22.89 14.34 1.50
N CYS A 30 -21.98 15.24 1.18
CA CYS A 30 -22.27 16.48 0.45
C CYS A 30 -21.72 16.45 -0.99
N LYS A 31 -21.34 15.27 -1.49
CA LYS A 31 -20.74 15.12 -2.80
C LYS A 31 -21.81 15.25 -3.89
N GLY A 32 -21.46 15.90 -5.00
CA GLY A 32 -22.24 15.83 -6.25
C GLY A 32 -22.07 14.49 -6.98
N PRO A 33 -22.84 14.26 -8.06
CA PRO A 33 -22.73 13.05 -8.89
C PRO A 33 -21.34 12.93 -9.56
N ASP A 34 -20.77 14.04 -10.02
CA ASP A 34 -19.48 14.06 -10.72
C ASP A 34 -18.25 14.13 -9.79
N MET A 35 -18.50 14.18 -8.47
CA MET A 35 -17.43 14.25 -7.48
C MET A 35 -16.94 12.87 -7.07
N VAL A 36 -15.62 12.70 -7.07
CA VAL A 36 -14.92 11.48 -6.68
C VAL A 36 -14.11 11.72 -5.42
N ASP A 37 -13.81 10.66 -4.67
CA ASP A 37 -12.90 10.74 -3.51
C ASP A 37 -11.46 10.93 -4.01
N LEU A 38 -10.93 12.14 -3.86
CA LEU A 38 -9.62 12.54 -4.35
C LEU A 38 -8.47 11.96 -3.51
N ARG A 39 -8.77 11.30 -2.39
CA ARG A 39 -7.77 10.54 -1.62
C ARG A 39 -7.50 9.17 -2.26
N LEU A 40 -8.42 8.70 -3.10
CA LEU A 40 -8.31 7.41 -3.76
C LEU A 40 -7.53 7.58 -5.07
N ALA A 41 -6.69 6.61 -5.39
CA ALA A 41 -6.10 6.54 -6.71
C ALA A 41 -7.21 6.25 -7.74
N MET A 42 -7.27 7.06 -8.79
CA MET A 42 -8.28 6.97 -9.84
C MET A 42 -7.67 6.46 -11.14
N CYS A 43 -8.42 5.63 -11.86
CA CYS A 43 -8.07 5.14 -13.18
C CYS A 43 -8.41 6.23 -14.20
N ARG A 44 -7.75 6.21 -15.37
CA ARG A 44 -8.06 7.09 -16.50
C ARG A 44 -9.53 7.10 -16.93
N CYS A 45 -10.27 6.02 -16.66
CA CYS A 45 -11.69 5.91 -16.97
C CYS A 45 -12.62 6.43 -15.86
N GLY A 46 -12.10 7.11 -14.84
CA GLY A 46 -12.89 7.68 -13.74
C GLY A 46 -13.35 6.67 -12.68
N LYS A 47 -12.95 5.39 -12.77
CA LYS A 47 -13.19 4.39 -11.72
C LYS A 47 -12.04 4.33 -10.72
N GLN A 48 -12.32 3.94 -9.48
CA GLN A 48 -11.27 3.74 -8.49
C GLN A 48 -10.24 2.69 -8.96
N SER A 49 -8.96 3.03 -8.84
CA SER A 49 -7.86 2.13 -9.14
C SER A 49 -7.69 1.08 -8.06
N SER A 50 -7.59 -0.17 -8.49
CA SER A 50 -7.26 -1.32 -7.64
C SER A 50 -6.13 -2.17 -8.21
N PHE A 51 -5.84 -2.06 -9.50
CA PHE A 51 -4.82 -2.81 -10.22
C PHE A 51 -3.58 -1.96 -10.46
N GLY A 52 -2.40 -2.57 -10.36
CA GLY A 52 -1.12 -1.95 -10.66
C GLY A 52 0.00 -2.98 -10.73
N VAL A 53 1.22 -2.51 -10.98
CA VAL A 53 2.40 -3.39 -10.96
C VAL A 53 2.72 -3.83 -9.53
N PRO A 54 3.23 -5.06 -9.33
CA PRO A 54 3.71 -5.50 -8.03
C PRO A 54 4.72 -4.49 -7.43
N GLY A 55 4.45 -4.01 -6.22
CA GLY A 55 5.29 -3.00 -5.56
C GLY A 55 4.94 -1.55 -5.84
N GLY A 56 4.18 -1.29 -6.90
CA GLY A 56 3.73 0.04 -7.25
C GLY A 56 2.45 0.47 -6.51
N LYS A 57 1.93 1.62 -6.93
CA LYS A 57 0.58 2.09 -6.58
C LYS A 57 -0.44 1.48 -7.54
N ALA A 58 -1.69 1.38 -7.10
CA ALA A 58 -2.79 1.06 -8.00
C ALA A 58 -3.04 2.24 -8.94
N VAL A 59 -3.03 1.98 -10.25
CA VAL A 59 -3.14 2.99 -11.31
C VAL A 59 -4.31 2.73 -12.26
N CYS A 60 -4.84 1.50 -12.28
CA CYS A 60 -5.95 1.11 -13.15
C CYS A 60 -7.07 0.41 -12.38
N CYS A 61 -8.28 0.43 -12.94
CA CYS A 61 -9.39 -0.40 -12.47
C CYS A 61 -9.37 -1.77 -13.18
N ALA A 62 -10.25 -2.69 -12.75
CA ALA A 62 -10.33 -4.04 -13.31
C ALA A 62 -10.54 -4.10 -14.83
N GLN A 63 -11.26 -3.10 -15.39
CA GLN A 63 -11.55 -3.02 -16.82
C GLN A 63 -10.42 -2.40 -17.64
N CYS A 64 -9.50 -1.67 -17.01
CA CYS A 64 -8.37 -1.01 -17.68
C CYS A 64 -7.03 -1.66 -17.30
N LYS A 65 -7.06 -2.86 -16.72
CA LYS A 65 -5.87 -3.58 -16.27
C LYS A 65 -5.05 -4.06 -17.47
N GLY A 66 -3.73 -3.99 -17.35
CA GLY A 66 -2.80 -4.64 -18.29
C GLY A 66 -2.47 -6.08 -17.86
N PRO A 67 -1.83 -6.87 -18.74
CA PRO A 67 -1.47 -8.27 -18.44
C PRO A 67 -0.54 -8.39 -17.22
N ASP A 68 0.34 -7.41 -17.00
CA ASP A 68 1.32 -7.42 -15.91
C ASP A 68 0.81 -6.79 -14.60
N THR A 69 -0.45 -6.36 -14.57
CA THR A 69 -1.03 -5.71 -13.38
C THR A 69 -1.75 -6.72 -12.50
N VAL A 70 -1.57 -6.57 -11.19
CA VAL A 70 -2.20 -7.40 -10.15
C VAL A 70 -3.15 -6.54 -9.32
N ASP A 71 -4.17 -7.16 -8.74
CA ASP A 71 -5.03 -6.47 -7.78
C ASP A 71 -4.20 -6.16 -6.53
N LEU A 72 -3.92 -4.88 -6.30
CA LEU A 72 -3.19 -4.39 -5.14
C LEU A 72 -4.13 -4.09 -3.97
N ARG A 73 -5.45 -4.03 -4.16
CA ARG A 73 -6.40 -3.78 -3.07
C ARG A 73 -6.82 -5.10 -2.42
N ASN A 74 -7.18 -6.08 -3.21
CA ASN A 74 -7.63 -7.41 -2.80
C ASN A 74 -6.66 -8.48 -3.27
N ALA A 75 -5.36 -8.22 -3.06
CA ALA A 75 -4.28 -9.06 -3.54
C ALA A 75 -4.42 -10.50 -3.02
N LYS A 76 -4.82 -11.40 -3.92
CA LYS A 76 -4.74 -12.85 -3.73
C LYS A 76 -3.65 -13.37 -4.63
N CYS A 77 -3.02 -14.47 -4.21
CA CYS A 77 -2.12 -15.18 -5.08
C CYS A 77 -2.86 -15.67 -6.33
N ARG A 78 -2.16 -15.79 -7.46
CA ARG A 78 -2.71 -16.37 -8.71
C ARG A 78 -3.33 -17.76 -8.49
N CYS A 79 -2.83 -18.53 -7.53
CA CYS A 79 -3.40 -19.83 -7.13
C CYS A 79 -4.60 -19.73 -6.17
N GLY A 80 -5.20 -18.55 -5.98
CA GLY A 80 -6.36 -18.32 -5.12
C GLY A 80 -6.05 -18.19 -3.63
N LYS A 81 -4.84 -18.54 -3.19
CA LYS A 81 -4.42 -18.47 -1.78
C LYS A 81 -4.21 -17.04 -1.29
N GLN A 82 -4.28 -16.85 0.03
CA GLN A 82 -3.93 -15.59 0.65
C GLN A 82 -2.48 -15.20 0.32
N SER A 83 -2.29 -13.94 -0.06
CA SER A 83 -0.98 -13.40 -0.37
C SER A 83 -0.22 -13.06 0.92
N SER A 84 1.03 -13.50 0.98
CA SER A 84 1.95 -13.22 2.08
C SER A 84 3.30 -12.72 1.60
N PHE A 85 3.60 -12.82 0.30
CA PHE A 85 4.85 -12.42 -0.33
C PHE A 85 4.62 -11.31 -1.34
N GLY A 86 5.53 -10.34 -1.37
CA GLY A 86 5.54 -9.23 -2.32
C GLY A 86 6.93 -8.64 -2.43
N VAL A 87 7.13 -7.68 -3.33
CA VAL A 87 8.43 -6.98 -3.43
C VAL A 87 8.67 -6.07 -2.21
N PRO A 88 9.93 -5.74 -1.87
CA PRO A 88 10.25 -4.84 -0.76
C PRO A 88 9.51 -3.50 -0.86
N GLY A 89 8.91 -3.04 0.24
CA GLY A 89 8.08 -1.82 0.27
C GLY A 89 6.70 -1.95 -0.40
N GLY A 90 6.46 -3.06 -1.10
CA GLY A 90 5.26 -3.30 -1.89
C GLY A 90 4.12 -3.99 -1.17
N LYS A 91 3.03 -4.19 -1.92
CA LYS A 91 1.96 -5.10 -1.49
C LYS A 91 2.31 -6.57 -1.72
N ALA A 92 1.91 -7.41 -0.77
CA ALA A 92 1.92 -8.86 -0.87
C ALA A 92 0.88 -9.22 -1.92
N VAL A 93 1.33 -9.97 -2.91
CA VAL A 93 0.58 -10.30 -4.13
C VAL A 93 0.64 -11.80 -4.45
N CYS A 94 1.56 -12.53 -3.82
CA CYS A 94 1.74 -13.96 -4.01
C CYS A 94 1.78 -14.71 -2.68
N CYS A 95 1.54 -16.02 -2.71
CA CYS A 95 1.84 -16.92 -1.60
C CYS A 95 3.27 -17.47 -1.75
N VAL A 96 3.77 -18.14 -0.71
CA VAL A 96 5.12 -18.74 -0.70
C VAL A 96 5.41 -19.64 -1.91
N LYS A 97 4.39 -20.37 -2.39
CA LYS A 97 4.54 -21.32 -3.51
C LYS A 97 4.62 -20.64 -4.87
N CYS A 98 4.19 -19.38 -4.97
CA CYS A 98 4.14 -18.64 -6.22
C CYS A 98 5.00 -17.36 -6.15
N GLN A 99 5.93 -17.31 -5.20
CA GLN A 99 6.85 -16.18 -5.08
C GLN A 99 7.85 -16.20 -6.24
N GLY A 100 8.17 -15.02 -6.75
CA GLY A 100 9.28 -14.81 -7.68
C GLY A 100 10.57 -14.44 -6.94
N PRO A 101 11.71 -14.42 -7.64
CA PRO A 101 12.97 -13.94 -7.07
C PRO A 101 12.83 -12.49 -6.56
N GLY A 102 13.43 -12.21 -5.40
CA GLY A 102 13.40 -10.89 -4.76
C GLY A 102 12.10 -10.55 -4.00
N MET A 103 11.12 -11.45 -3.94
CA MET A 103 9.94 -11.28 -3.10
C MET A 103 10.24 -11.62 -1.63
N VAL A 104 9.71 -10.81 -0.73
CA VAL A 104 9.84 -10.94 0.73
C VAL A 104 8.48 -11.21 1.36
N ILE A 105 8.47 -11.99 2.44
CA ILE A 105 7.29 -12.18 3.27
C ILE A 105 6.93 -10.86 3.95
N ARG A 106 5.63 -10.54 3.97
CA ARG A 106 5.12 -9.29 4.54
C ARG A 106 4.40 -9.47 5.88
N SER A 107 4.14 -10.72 6.30
CA SER A 107 3.54 -11.01 7.60
C SER A 107 4.59 -10.93 8.69
N HIS A 108 4.55 -9.83 9.43
CA HIS A 108 5.51 -9.37 10.44
C HIS A 108 6.91 -9.16 9.87
N ALA A 109 7.55 -8.04 10.24
CA ALA A 109 8.99 -7.90 10.04
C ALA A 109 9.60 -9.20 10.56
N THR A 110 10.10 -10.02 9.64
CA THR A 110 10.72 -11.32 9.88
C THR A 110 12.03 -11.29 9.13
N CYS A 111 13.06 -11.83 9.78
CA CYS A 111 14.37 -11.96 9.18
C CYS A 111 14.29 -12.82 7.91
N ARG A 112 15.26 -12.70 7.00
CA ARG A 112 15.43 -13.58 5.83
C ARG A 112 15.38 -15.09 6.16
N CYS A 113 15.69 -15.47 7.39
CA CYS A 113 15.62 -16.86 7.88
C CYS A 113 14.30 -17.22 8.61
N GLY A 114 13.28 -16.37 8.54
CA GLY A 114 11.97 -16.58 9.18
C GLY A 114 11.91 -16.24 10.69
N LYS A 115 13.04 -15.95 11.35
CA LYS A 115 13.08 -15.56 12.78
C LYS A 115 12.58 -14.12 13.00
N ILE A 116 12.13 -13.82 14.22
CA ILE A 116 11.78 -12.44 14.62
C ILE A 116 13.04 -11.54 14.54
N PRO A 117 12.98 -10.39 13.86
CA PRO A 117 14.12 -9.53 13.65
C PRO A 117 14.25 -8.57 14.82
N SER A 118 15.49 -8.40 15.24
CA SER A 118 15.90 -7.54 16.35
C SER A 118 17.05 -6.61 15.97
N PHE A 119 17.62 -6.77 14.77
CA PHE A 119 18.75 -5.99 14.26
C PHE A 119 18.37 -5.21 13.01
N GLY A 120 18.91 -4.02 12.87
CA GLY A 120 18.69 -3.10 11.75
C GLY A 120 19.65 -1.92 11.81
N VAL A 121 19.45 -0.94 10.94
CA VAL A 121 20.23 0.30 10.98
C VAL A 121 19.84 1.18 12.18
N GLN A 122 20.77 1.99 12.68
CA GLN A 122 20.51 2.89 13.80
C GLN A 122 19.35 3.86 13.46
N GLY A 123 18.32 3.89 14.30
CA GLY A 123 17.09 4.68 14.07
C GLY A 123 16.10 4.06 13.07
N GLY A 124 16.41 2.92 12.45
CA GLY A 124 15.55 2.21 11.51
C GLY A 124 14.67 1.13 12.16
N LYS A 125 13.95 0.37 11.33
CA LYS A 125 13.19 -0.83 11.76
C LYS A 125 14.10 -2.05 11.85
N SER A 126 13.77 -3.00 12.71
CA SER A 126 14.46 -4.30 12.72
C SER A 126 14.11 -5.11 11.46
N VAL A 127 15.13 -5.59 10.77
CA VAL A 127 15.02 -6.33 9.50
C VAL A 127 15.71 -7.70 9.55
N CYS A 128 16.70 -7.88 10.45
CA CYS A 128 17.45 -9.12 10.60
C CYS A 128 17.38 -9.65 12.05
N CYS A 129 17.56 -10.96 12.22
CA CYS A 129 17.81 -11.57 13.53
C CYS A 129 19.31 -11.54 13.85
N SER A 130 19.70 -11.89 15.08
CA SER A 130 21.10 -11.93 15.49
C SER A 130 21.99 -12.79 14.60
N SER A 131 21.46 -13.91 14.09
CA SER A 131 22.20 -14.86 13.24
C SER A 131 22.34 -14.40 11.79
N CYS A 132 21.60 -13.38 11.37
CA CYS A 132 21.57 -12.92 9.97
C CYS A 132 21.88 -11.44 9.84
N LYS A 133 22.39 -10.80 10.90
CA LYS A 133 22.79 -9.40 10.86
C LYS A 133 24.01 -9.25 9.94
N ASP A 134 24.05 -8.14 9.21
CA ASP A 134 25.25 -7.75 8.47
C ASP A 134 26.10 -6.79 9.34
N ILE A 135 27.34 -6.53 8.91
CA ILE A 135 28.25 -5.60 9.60
C ILE A 135 27.61 -4.20 9.65
N GLY A 136 27.61 -3.56 10.82
CA GLY A 136 27.00 -2.24 11.04
C GLY A 136 25.51 -2.26 11.45
N MET A 137 24.86 -3.43 11.48
CA MET A 137 23.50 -3.53 12.05
C MET A 137 23.55 -3.56 13.58
N VAL A 138 22.76 -2.69 14.20
CA VAL A 138 22.59 -2.58 15.65
C VAL A 138 21.27 -3.17 16.09
N ARG A 139 21.17 -3.54 17.37
CA ARG A 139 19.92 -4.03 17.95
C ARG A 139 18.93 -2.85 18.04
N VAL A 140 17.82 -2.93 17.32
CA VAL A 140 16.78 -1.90 17.32
C VAL A 140 15.83 -2.21 18.48
N LYS A 141 15.72 -1.28 19.44
CA LYS A 141 14.73 -1.34 20.52
C LYS A 141 13.36 -0.93 19.95
N ARG A 142 12.30 -1.68 20.28
CA ARG A 142 10.92 -1.38 19.87
C ARG A 142 10.37 -0.17 20.61
#